data_AF-A0A7C2GJ56-F1
#
_entry.id   AF-A0A7C2GJ56-F1
#
_cell.length_a   1.000
_cell.length_b   1.000
_cell.length_c   1.000
_cell.angle_alpha   90.00
_cell.angle_beta   90.00
_cell.angle_gamma   90.00
#
_symmetry.space_group_name_H-M   'P 1'
#
loop_
_entity.id
_entity.type
_entity.pdbx_description
1 polymer ?
#
loop_
_entity_poly.entity_id
_entity_poly.type
_entity_poly.pdbx_seq_one_letter_code
_entity_poly.pdbx_strand_id
1 'polypeptide(L)'
;MRKVALVPLALALAFAFAQRYFSEEELKRIQTGGKAYAEVLANPRPDQALCALHRNRLPGDLLPKFLEEQRALIKYPTSGRLMGDWKRGGAIFNDLQKANCFSCHFGSPVHLGGDVGPSLEKYGLQRGQSEAVQRYTYEVIYNSWAYFPCTVMYRF
;
A
#
# COMPACT_ATOMS: atom_id res chain seq x y z
N MET A 1 57.74 0.50 -25.02
CA MET A 1 56.94 1.07 -23.90
C MET A 1 55.42 0.97 -24.09
N ARG A 2 54.84 1.02 -25.32
CA ARG A 2 53.38 0.90 -25.56
C ARG A 2 52.72 -0.44 -25.17
N LYS A 3 53.45 -1.57 -25.20
CA LYS A 3 52.90 -2.91 -24.89
C LYS A 3 52.69 -3.16 -23.39
N VAL A 4 53.39 -2.43 -22.51
CA VAL A 4 53.31 -2.63 -21.05
C VAL A 4 52.07 -1.97 -20.45
N ALA A 5 51.54 -0.92 -21.08
CA ALA A 5 50.32 -0.23 -20.63
C ALA A 5 49.00 -0.93 -21.07
N LEU A 6 49.06 -1.84 -22.06
CA LEU A 6 47.88 -2.55 -22.57
C LEU A 6 47.41 -3.68 -21.63
N VAL A 7 48.35 -4.34 -20.94
CA VAL A 7 48.05 -5.43 -20.00
C VAL A 7 47.29 -4.95 -18.75
N PRO A 8 47.71 -3.89 -18.02
CA PRO A 8 46.98 -3.42 -16.85
C PRO A 8 45.62 -2.82 -17.22
N LEU A 9 45.48 -2.21 -18.41
CA LEU A 9 44.20 -1.69 -18.90
C LEU A 9 43.23 -2.84 -19.26
N ALA A 10 43.72 -3.91 -19.89
CA ALA A 10 42.93 -5.10 -20.17
C ALA A 10 42.51 -5.84 -18.87
N LEU A 11 43.38 -5.90 -17.87
CA LEU A 11 43.04 -6.46 -16.55
C LEU A 11 41.98 -5.61 -15.82
N ALA A 12 42.10 -4.29 -15.85
CA ALA A 12 41.14 -3.39 -15.22
C ALA A 12 39.74 -3.49 -15.87
N LEU A 13 39.70 -3.60 -17.20
CA LEU A 13 38.45 -3.89 -17.93
C LEU A 13 37.86 -5.25 -17.52
N ALA A 14 38.69 -6.30 -17.47
CA ALA A 14 38.24 -7.63 -17.08
C ALA A 14 37.67 -7.67 -15.64
N PHE A 15 38.29 -6.92 -14.71
CA PHE A 15 37.77 -6.76 -13.35
C PHE A 15 36.47 -5.97 -13.29
N ALA A 16 36.31 -4.92 -14.11
CA ALA A 16 35.05 -4.16 -14.21
C ALA A 16 33.91 -5.02 -14.78
N PHE A 17 34.20 -5.89 -15.75
CA PHE A 17 33.22 -6.85 -16.29
C PHE A 17 32.98 -8.06 -15.39
N ALA A 18 33.89 -8.36 -14.47
CA ALA A 18 33.76 -9.43 -13.47
C ALA A 18 33.08 -8.98 -12.17
N GLN A 19 32.67 -7.71 -12.05
CA GLN A 19 31.91 -7.25 -10.90
C GLN A 19 30.54 -7.93 -10.87
N ARG A 20 30.41 -8.94 -10.00
CA ARG A 20 29.11 -9.46 -9.59
C ARG A 20 28.43 -8.43 -8.70
N TYR A 21 27.40 -7.78 -9.24
CA TYR A 21 26.57 -6.81 -8.50
C TYR A 21 25.72 -7.45 -7.40
N PHE A 22 25.56 -8.77 -7.45
CA PHE A 22 24.78 -9.54 -6.49
C PHE A 22 25.60 -10.73 -6.02
N SER A 23 25.53 -11.00 -4.72
CA SER A 23 25.97 -12.25 -4.11
C SER A 23 25.15 -13.43 -4.65
N GLU A 24 25.67 -14.65 -4.50
CA GLU A 24 24.92 -15.87 -4.84
C GLU A 24 23.60 -15.98 -4.05
N GLU A 25 23.57 -15.48 -2.80
CA GLU A 25 22.36 -15.44 -2.01
C GLU A 25 21.34 -14.44 -2.57
N GLU A 26 21.77 -13.25 -2.98
CA GLU A 26 20.91 -12.27 -3.65
C GLU A 26 20.39 -12.79 -4.98
N LEU A 27 21.23 -13.47 -5.78
CA LEU A 27 20.80 -14.10 -7.04
C LEU A 27 19.74 -15.18 -6.79
N LYS A 28 19.91 -16.01 -5.76
CA LYS A 28 18.92 -17.02 -5.36
C LYS A 28 17.62 -16.36 -4.89
N ARG A 29 17.71 -15.26 -4.14
CA ARG A 29 16.54 -14.46 -3.73
C ARG A 29 15.87 -13.77 -4.92
N ILE A 30 16.61 -13.32 -5.93
CA ILE A 30 16.05 -12.74 -7.17
C ILE A 30 15.31 -13.83 -7.97
N GLN A 31 15.91 -15.00 -8.14
CA GLN A 31 15.30 -16.13 -8.87
C GLN A 31 13.98 -16.61 -8.23
N THR A 32 13.86 -16.51 -6.91
CA THR A 32 12.69 -17.00 -6.17
C THR A 32 11.78 -15.89 -5.67
N GLY A 33 12.23 -14.63 -5.68
CA GLY A 33 11.56 -13.49 -5.04
C GLY A 33 10.20 -13.17 -5.65
N GLY A 34 10.01 -13.49 -6.93
CA GLY A 34 8.72 -13.34 -7.60
C GLY A 34 7.73 -14.46 -7.32
N LYS A 35 8.15 -15.61 -6.79
CA LYS A 35 7.30 -16.80 -6.68
C LYS A 35 6.12 -16.58 -5.75
N ALA A 36 6.37 -16.09 -4.53
CA ALA A 36 5.31 -15.81 -3.57
C ALA A 36 4.32 -14.76 -4.10
N TYR A 37 4.82 -13.73 -4.77
CA TYR A 37 3.97 -12.70 -5.40
C TYR A 37 3.12 -13.29 -6.54
N ALA A 38 3.71 -14.11 -7.41
CA ALA A 38 3.01 -14.77 -8.50
C ALA A 38 1.92 -15.74 -8.01
N GLU A 39 2.19 -16.49 -6.94
CA GLU A 39 1.22 -17.42 -6.33
C GLU A 39 -0.01 -16.67 -5.78
N VAL A 40 0.19 -15.51 -5.14
CA VAL A 40 -0.90 -14.64 -4.68
C VAL A 40 -1.68 -14.06 -5.85
N LEU A 41 -0.98 -13.58 -6.90
CA LEU A 41 -1.63 -13.05 -8.10
C LEU A 41 -2.42 -14.11 -8.89
N ALA A 42 -2.01 -15.37 -8.84
CA ALA A 42 -2.72 -16.47 -9.48
C ALA A 42 -4.01 -16.85 -8.74
N ASN A 43 -4.10 -16.53 -7.45
CA ASN A 43 -5.23 -16.88 -6.59
C ASN A 43 -5.80 -15.64 -5.87
N PRO A 44 -6.24 -14.61 -6.62
CA PRO A 44 -6.81 -13.42 -6.00
C PRO A 44 -8.13 -13.78 -5.32
N ARG A 45 -8.45 -13.06 -4.25
CA ARG A 45 -9.77 -13.17 -3.64
C ARG A 45 -10.85 -12.76 -4.66
N PRO A 46 -12.08 -13.29 -4.57
CA PRO A 46 -13.13 -12.99 -5.55
C PRO A 46 -13.38 -11.49 -5.74
N ASP A 47 -13.36 -10.72 -4.65
CA ASP A 47 -13.50 -9.27 -4.68
C ASP A 47 -12.35 -8.57 -5.42
N GLN A 48 -11.10 -9.01 -5.22
CA GLN A 48 -9.93 -8.51 -5.95
C GLN A 48 -9.98 -8.89 -7.43
N ALA A 49 -10.39 -10.11 -7.74
CA ALA A 49 -10.55 -10.57 -9.12
C ALA A 49 -11.56 -9.71 -9.88
N LEU A 50 -12.69 -9.36 -9.25
CA LEU A 50 -13.69 -8.46 -9.82
C LEU A 50 -13.11 -7.08 -10.12
N CYS A 51 -12.40 -6.49 -9.16
CA CYS A 51 -11.76 -5.19 -9.37
C CYS A 51 -10.71 -5.24 -10.49
N ALA A 52 -9.92 -6.31 -10.58
CA ALA A 52 -8.95 -6.50 -11.65
C ALA A 52 -9.62 -6.63 -13.03
N LEU A 53 -10.64 -7.49 -13.14
CA LEU A 53 -11.41 -7.73 -14.37
C LEU A 53 -12.02 -6.43 -14.91
N HIS A 54 -12.56 -5.61 -14.02
CA HIS A 54 -13.25 -4.38 -14.37
C HIS A 54 -12.35 -3.13 -14.29
N ARG A 55 -11.03 -3.28 -14.14
CA ARG A 55 -10.07 -2.17 -14.05
C ARG A 55 -10.52 -1.09 -13.05
N ASN A 56 -10.94 -1.54 -11.87
CA ASN A 56 -11.49 -0.73 -10.78
C ASN A 56 -12.78 0.04 -11.10
N ARG A 57 -13.52 -0.34 -12.15
CA ARG A 57 -14.79 0.28 -12.53
C ARG A 57 -15.89 -0.77 -12.61
N LEU A 58 -16.38 -1.20 -11.44
CA LEU A 58 -17.44 -2.22 -11.35
C LEU A 58 -18.73 -1.74 -12.04
N PRO A 59 -19.37 -2.61 -12.85
CA PRO A 59 -20.73 -2.41 -13.33
C PRO A 59 -21.73 -2.16 -12.20
N GLY A 60 -22.74 -1.32 -12.47
CA GLY A 60 -23.70 -0.86 -11.46
C GLY A 60 -24.52 -1.99 -10.83
N ASP A 61 -24.81 -3.05 -11.58
CA ASP A 61 -25.52 -4.25 -11.14
C ASP A 61 -24.73 -5.10 -10.14
N LEU A 62 -23.39 -5.02 -10.17
CA LEU A 62 -22.53 -5.73 -9.22
C LEU A 62 -22.34 -4.97 -7.89
N LEU A 63 -22.57 -3.65 -7.89
CA LEU A 63 -22.29 -2.80 -6.73
C LEU A 63 -23.04 -3.20 -5.45
N PRO A 64 -24.36 -3.51 -5.47
CA PRO A 64 -25.09 -3.79 -4.23
C PRO A 64 -24.51 -4.98 -3.47
N LYS A 65 -24.30 -6.09 -4.18
CA LYS A 65 -23.73 -7.32 -3.61
C LYS A 65 -22.28 -7.11 -3.16
N PHE A 66 -21.47 -6.46 -3.98
CA PHE A 66 -20.08 -6.16 -3.62
C PHE A 66 -20.00 -5.34 -2.33
N LEU A 67 -20.78 -4.27 -2.23
CA LEU A 67 -20.81 -3.39 -1.06
C LEU A 67 -21.32 -4.11 0.20
N GLU A 68 -22.33 -4.98 0.07
CA GLU A 68 -22.82 -5.83 1.16
C GLU A 68 -21.71 -6.76 1.68
N GLU A 69 -21.05 -7.50 0.78
CA GLU A 69 -19.97 -8.42 1.12
C GLU A 69 -18.80 -7.68 1.79
N GLN A 70 -18.41 -6.51 1.27
CA GLN A 70 -17.31 -5.72 1.85
C GLN A 70 -17.67 -5.14 3.23
N ARG A 71 -18.91 -4.71 3.45
CA ARG A 71 -19.37 -4.26 4.78
C ARG A 71 -19.37 -5.39 5.80
N ALA A 72 -19.74 -6.61 5.39
CA ALA A 72 -19.76 -7.77 6.28
C ALA A 72 -18.37 -8.17 6.79
N LEU A 73 -17.28 -7.73 6.14
CA LEU A 73 -15.90 -7.99 6.58
C LEU A 73 -15.46 -7.10 7.75
N ILE A 74 -16.17 -6.01 8.04
CA ILE A 74 -15.78 -5.05 9.07
C ILE A 74 -16.01 -5.66 10.46
N LYS A 75 -14.95 -5.67 11.28
CA LYS A 75 -15.01 -6.13 12.68
C LYS A 75 -14.78 -4.96 13.61
N TYR A 76 -15.75 -4.68 14.48
CA TYR A 76 -15.62 -3.61 15.45
C TYR A 76 -14.81 -4.03 16.69
N PRO A 77 -14.14 -3.08 17.36
CA PRO A 77 -13.46 -3.36 18.62
C PRO A 77 -14.45 -3.83 19.69
N THR A 78 -14.11 -4.88 20.43
CA THR A 78 -14.92 -5.39 21.55
C THR A 78 -15.15 -4.35 22.64
N SER A 79 -14.26 -3.36 22.77
CA SER A 79 -14.40 -2.25 23.70
C SER A 79 -15.50 -1.26 23.34
N GLY A 80 -16.07 -1.32 22.13
CA GLY A 80 -17.03 -0.35 21.62
C GLY A 80 -16.46 1.04 21.30
N ARG A 81 -15.20 1.31 21.67
CA ARG A 81 -14.52 2.59 21.42
C ARG A 81 -13.83 2.58 20.06
N LEU A 82 -14.16 3.56 19.23
CA LEU A 82 -13.57 3.73 17.89
C LEU A 82 -12.43 4.75 17.86
N MET A 83 -12.44 5.73 18.76
CA MET A 83 -11.37 6.72 18.90
C MET A 83 -10.27 6.21 19.84
N GLY A 84 -9.02 6.31 19.38
CA GLY A 84 -7.83 5.93 20.14
C GLY A 84 -6.96 7.13 20.53
N ASP A 85 -5.69 6.84 20.84
CA ASP A 85 -4.67 7.85 21.10
C ASP A 85 -4.19 8.48 19.78
N TRP A 86 -4.44 9.78 19.59
CA TRP A 86 -4.09 10.51 18.38
C TRP A 86 -2.58 10.58 18.12
N LYS A 87 -1.73 10.55 19.16
CA LYS A 87 -0.26 10.55 19.00
C LYS A 87 0.20 9.23 18.40
N ARG A 88 -0.39 8.11 18.84
CA ARG A 88 -0.15 6.79 18.23
C ARG A 88 -0.70 6.72 16.81
N GLY A 89 -1.87 7.31 16.57
CA GLY A 89 -2.43 7.45 15.22
C GLY A 89 -1.50 8.21 14.28
N GLY A 90 -0.90 9.32 14.74
CA GLY A 90 0.10 10.07 13.98
C GLY A 90 1.35 9.26 13.67
N ALA A 91 1.83 8.44 14.61
CA ALA A 91 2.97 7.54 14.35
C ALA A 91 2.63 6.47 13.30
N ILE A 92 1.41 5.92 13.32
CA ILE A 92 0.94 4.95 12.31
C ILE A 92 0.77 5.60 10.94
N PHE A 93 0.22 6.81 10.89
CA PHE A 93 -0.04 7.56 9.65
C PHE A 93 1.25 7.79 8.84
N ASN A 94 2.36 8.08 9.53
CA ASN A 94 3.64 8.44 8.93
C ASN A 94 4.63 7.27 8.82
N ASP A 95 4.22 6.04 9.12
CA ASP A 95 5.09 4.87 9.10
C ASP A 95 4.86 4.06 7.81
N LEU A 96 5.91 4.02 6.97
CA LEU A 96 5.95 3.29 5.68
C LEU A 96 5.65 1.80 5.83
N GLN A 97 6.03 1.19 6.95
CA GLN A 97 5.89 -0.26 7.19
C GLN A 97 4.57 -0.62 7.88
N LYS A 98 3.75 0.39 8.23
CA LYS A 98 2.43 0.19 8.84
C LYS A 98 1.33 0.63 7.88
N ALA A 99 0.66 1.74 8.17
CA ALA A 99 -0.48 2.18 7.37
C ALA A 99 -0.05 2.97 6.14
N ASN A 100 1.11 3.65 6.19
CA ASN A 100 1.64 4.44 5.10
C ASN A 100 0.64 5.46 4.52
N CYS A 101 -0.21 6.03 5.36
CA CYS A 101 -1.27 6.95 4.92
C CYS A 101 -0.69 8.20 4.25
N PHE A 102 0.43 8.70 4.75
CA PHE A 102 1.09 9.91 4.25
C PHE A 102 1.53 9.80 2.78
N SER A 103 1.83 8.59 2.27
CA SER A 103 2.20 8.40 0.87
C SER A 103 1.05 8.71 -0.10
N CYS A 104 -0.19 8.63 0.37
CA CYS A 104 -1.38 8.88 -0.45
C CYS A 104 -2.12 10.16 -0.05
N HIS A 105 -2.02 10.58 1.20
CA HIS A 105 -2.82 11.67 1.75
C HIS A 105 -1.95 12.73 2.42
N PHE A 106 -2.27 13.99 2.13
CA PHE A 106 -1.79 15.11 2.92
C PHE A 106 -2.57 15.20 4.24
N GLY A 107 -1.93 14.91 5.38
CA GLY A 107 -2.58 14.92 6.70
C GLY A 107 -2.28 16.15 7.57
N SER A 108 -1.12 16.78 7.39
CA SER A 108 -0.66 17.92 8.18
C SER A 108 0.48 18.64 7.44
N PRO A 109 0.61 19.97 7.57
CA PRO A 109 1.72 20.73 6.99
C PRO A 109 3.11 20.37 7.57
N VAL A 110 3.16 19.57 8.63
CA VAL A 110 4.43 19.17 9.28
C VAL A 110 5.16 18.07 8.50
N HIS A 111 4.45 17.27 7.70
CA HIS A 111 5.04 16.18 6.92
C HIS A 111 4.68 16.32 5.45
N LEU A 112 5.64 16.06 4.57
CA LEU A 112 5.37 15.93 3.14
C LEU A 112 4.41 14.75 2.96
N GLY A 113 3.26 15.00 2.34
CA GLY A 113 2.26 13.98 2.02
C GLY A 113 2.07 13.86 0.51
N GLY A 114 1.45 12.75 0.09
CA GLY A 114 1.05 12.52 -1.29
C GLY A 114 -0.35 13.05 -1.63
N ASP A 115 -0.70 12.91 -2.90
CA ASP A 115 -1.93 13.43 -3.53
C ASP A 115 -2.70 12.37 -4.33
N VAL A 116 -2.41 11.08 -4.10
CA VAL A 116 -3.18 9.96 -4.70
C VAL A 116 -4.61 9.94 -4.16
N GLY A 117 -4.78 10.20 -2.87
CA GLY A 117 -6.06 10.35 -2.20
C GLY A 117 -6.35 11.82 -1.84
N PRO A 118 -7.57 12.14 -1.41
CA PRO A 118 -7.91 13.50 -0.99
C PRO A 118 -7.08 13.94 0.23
N SER A 119 -6.88 15.24 0.38
CA SER A 119 -6.32 15.80 1.62
C SER A 119 -7.18 15.41 2.82
N LEU A 120 -6.51 15.05 3.91
CA LEU A 120 -7.09 14.75 5.22
C LEU A 120 -6.76 15.85 6.24
N GLU A 121 -6.14 16.95 5.80
CA GLU A 121 -5.87 18.09 6.67
C GLU A 121 -7.19 18.61 7.27
N LYS A 122 -7.22 18.77 8.60
CA LYS A 122 -8.39 19.26 9.34
C LYS A 122 -9.64 18.39 9.15
N TYR A 123 -9.51 17.11 8.79
CA TYR A 123 -10.63 16.20 8.56
C TYR A 123 -11.69 16.24 9.68
N GLY A 124 -11.27 16.09 10.94
CA GLY A 124 -12.18 16.15 12.10
C GLY A 124 -12.78 17.53 12.37
N LEU A 125 -12.11 18.61 11.95
CA LEU A 125 -12.61 19.98 12.03
C LEU A 125 -13.70 20.24 10.98
N GLN A 126 -13.51 19.69 9.77
CA GLN A 126 -14.43 19.86 8.64
C GLN A 126 -15.68 18.97 8.74
N ARG A 127 -15.52 17.72 9.21
CA ARG A 127 -16.62 16.75 9.29
C ARG A 127 -17.26 16.65 10.67
N GLY A 128 -16.62 17.21 11.70
CA GLY A 128 -17.01 17.02 13.09
C GLY A 128 -16.49 15.70 13.68
N GLN A 129 -16.88 15.43 14.94
CA GLN A 129 -16.36 14.31 15.74
C GLN A 129 -17.45 13.45 16.37
N SER A 130 -18.67 13.49 15.81
CA SER A 130 -19.78 12.66 16.30
C SER A 130 -19.49 11.16 16.15
N GLU A 131 -20.19 10.32 16.91
CA GLU A 131 -20.03 8.86 16.80
C GLU A 131 -20.27 8.34 15.37
N ALA A 132 -21.21 8.94 14.64
CA ALA A 132 -21.45 8.59 13.24
C ALA A 132 -20.23 8.86 12.36
N VAL A 133 -19.54 9.99 12.56
CA VAL A 133 -18.32 10.32 11.82
C VAL A 133 -17.16 9.42 12.23
N GLN A 134 -17.02 9.12 13.53
CA GLN A 134 -16.01 8.18 14.01
C GLN A 134 -16.23 6.78 13.43
N ARG A 135 -17.48 6.32 13.39
CA ARG A 135 -17.88 5.04 12.79
C ARG A 135 -17.55 5.00 11.30
N TYR A 136 -18.02 5.97 10.54
CA TYR A 136 -17.68 6.08 9.12
C TYR A 136 -16.16 6.07 8.88
N THR A 137 -15.41 6.85 9.65
CA THR A 137 -13.94 6.95 9.52
C THR A 137 -13.27 5.61 9.82
N TYR A 138 -13.70 4.94 10.90
CA TYR A 138 -13.22 3.62 11.27
C TYR A 138 -13.46 2.61 10.15
N GLU A 139 -14.68 2.56 9.62
CA GLU A 139 -15.07 1.61 8.58
C GLU A 139 -14.33 1.85 7.26
N VAL A 140 -14.13 3.12 6.85
CA VAL A 140 -13.34 3.46 5.66
C VAL A 140 -11.87 3.07 5.82
N ILE A 141 -11.29 3.24 7.01
CA ILE A 141 -9.91 2.78 7.28
C ILE A 141 -9.87 1.25 7.28
N TYR A 142 -10.78 0.58 7.98
CA TYR A 142 -10.80 -0.88 8.07
C TYR A 142 -10.98 -1.55 6.70
N ASN A 143 -12.01 -1.14 5.96
CA ASN A 143 -12.28 -1.64 4.62
C ASN A 143 -12.85 -0.53 3.72
N SER A 144 -11.95 0.18 3.04
CA SER A 144 -12.29 1.26 2.12
C SER A 144 -13.26 0.83 1.00
N TRP A 145 -13.25 -0.44 0.60
CA TRP A 145 -14.13 -0.98 -0.45
C TRP A 145 -15.59 -1.09 -0.02
N ALA A 146 -15.89 -0.99 1.28
CA ALA A 146 -17.25 -0.93 1.81
C ALA A 146 -17.99 0.39 1.46
N TYR A 147 -17.24 1.41 1.05
CA TYR A 147 -17.74 2.74 0.66
C TYR A 147 -17.32 3.13 -0.75
N PHE A 148 -16.11 2.75 -1.15
CA PHE A 148 -15.51 3.11 -2.44
C PHE A 148 -15.06 1.84 -3.17
N PRO A 149 -15.95 1.18 -3.92
CA PRO A 149 -15.62 -0.06 -4.59
C PRO A 149 -14.38 0.06 -5.46
N CYS A 150 -13.43 -0.87 -5.27
CA CYS A 150 -12.17 -0.93 -5.99
C CYS A 150 -11.25 0.30 -5.87
N THR A 151 -11.39 1.12 -4.83
CA THR A 151 -10.41 2.17 -4.55
C THR A 151 -9.01 1.59 -4.31
N VAL A 152 -7.99 2.38 -4.60
CA VAL A 152 -6.59 2.02 -4.35
C VAL A 152 -6.18 2.16 -2.88
N MET A 153 -7.02 2.81 -2.05
CA MET A 153 -6.80 2.86 -0.60
C MET A 153 -6.82 1.43 -0.02
N TYR A 154 -5.82 1.10 0.79
CA TYR A 154 -5.69 -0.22 1.39
C TYR A 154 -6.88 -0.61 2.26
N ARG A 155 -6.99 -1.92 2.49
CA ARG A 155 -7.91 -2.54 3.45
C ARG A 155 -7.05 -3.23 4.50
N PHE A 156 -7.06 -2.72 5.72
CA PHE A 156 -6.10 -3.05 6.77
C PHE A 156 -6.51 -4.25 7.63
#